data_AF-A0A7Y1FIT4-F1
#
_entry.id   AF-A0A7Y1FIT4-F1
#
_cell.length_a   1.000
_cell.length_b   1.000
_cell.length_c   1.000
_cell.angle_alpha   90.00
_cell.angle_beta   90.00
_cell.angle_gamma   90.00
#
_symmetry.space_group_name_H-M   'P 1'
#
loop_
_entity.id
_entity.type
_entity.pdbx_description
1 polymer ?
#
loop_
_entity_poly.entity_id
_entity_poly.type
_entity_poly.pdbx_seq_one_letter_code
_entity_poly.pdbx_strand_id
1 'polypeptide(L)'
;MLTARIATVAGGNEGIALNLVVENTGNRPAQDIKLFARQKAVLAALAEPSGAQIPGDAQSCFFKDKEIPVLANGKAVTNAFGHLGKNPGAWLSGAKIPLKIKYKDLHGKKYSAKMNLILADDNGFAQTSWAIPTSQAAKAG
;
A
#
# COMPACT_ATOMS: atom_id res chain seq x y z
N MET A 1 2.82 -15.07 8.40
CA MET A 1 3.61 -13.82 8.43
C MET A 1 2.83 -12.85 7.60
N LEU A 2 2.65 -11.63 8.08
CA LEU A 2 2.03 -10.58 7.29
C LEU A 2 3.11 -9.74 6.61
N THR A 3 2.90 -9.47 5.34
CA THR A 3 3.68 -8.53 4.52
C THR A 3 2.76 -7.44 4.00
N ALA A 4 3.32 -6.27 3.72
CA ALA A 4 2.61 -5.20 3.06
C ALA A 4 3.49 -4.60 1.97
N ARG A 5 2.88 -4.26 0.82
CA ARG A 5 3.56 -3.67 -0.33
C ARG A 5 2.65 -2.68 -1.05
N ILE A 6 3.26 -1.82 -1.85
CA ILE A 6 2.55 -1.00 -2.82
C ILE A 6 2.31 -1.82 -4.08
N ALA A 7 1.16 -1.63 -4.71
CA ALA A 7 0.85 -2.13 -6.04
C ALA A 7 0.32 -1.00 -6.94
N THR A 8 0.77 -0.94 -8.18
CA THR A 8 0.24 -0.02 -9.18
C THR A 8 -1.13 -0.50 -9.65
N VAL A 9 -2.09 0.43 -9.71
CA VAL A 9 -3.42 0.18 -10.28
C VAL A 9 -3.46 0.63 -11.73
N ALA A 10 -3.06 1.87 -11.99
CA ALA A 10 -3.03 2.47 -13.31
C ALA A 10 -2.07 3.66 -13.33
N GLY A 11 -1.43 3.89 -14.48
CA GLY A 11 -0.62 5.09 -14.74
C GLY A 11 -1.28 5.97 -15.80
N GLY A 12 -1.15 7.29 -15.64
CA GLY A 12 -1.62 8.28 -16.61
C GLY A 12 -0.84 9.60 -16.48
N ASN A 13 -1.26 10.63 -17.23
CA ASN A 13 -0.55 11.92 -17.27
C ASN A 13 -0.51 12.65 -15.92
N GLU A 14 -1.45 12.36 -15.01
CA GLU A 14 -1.57 13.02 -13.70
C GLU A 14 -0.85 12.27 -12.57
N GLY A 15 -0.41 11.02 -12.80
CA GLY A 15 0.25 10.21 -11.79
C GLY A 15 0.02 8.70 -11.93
N ILE A 16 0.51 7.96 -10.94
CA ILE A 16 0.35 6.49 -10.86
C ILE A 16 -0.48 6.16 -9.63
N ALA A 17 -1.70 5.68 -9.83
CA ALA A 17 -2.59 5.29 -8.74
C ALA A 17 -2.07 4.03 -8.04
N LEU A 18 -2.08 4.05 -6.71
CA LEU A 18 -1.50 3.01 -5.87
C LEU A 18 -2.56 2.34 -5.00
N ASN A 19 -2.37 1.04 -4.79
CA ASN A 19 -2.97 0.29 -3.70
C ASN A 19 -1.93 -0.06 -2.65
N LEU A 20 -2.35 -0.11 -1.39
CA LEU A 20 -1.65 -0.82 -0.33
C LEU A 20 -2.19 -2.24 -0.27
N VAL A 21 -1.32 -3.22 -0.51
CA VAL A 21 -1.63 -4.65 -0.42
C VAL A 21 -1.11 -5.20 0.89
N VAL A 22 -1.95 -5.89 1.65
CA VAL A 22 -1.55 -6.68 2.83
C VAL A 22 -1.77 -8.14 2.53
N GLU A 23 -0.73 -8.95 2.68
CA GLU A 23 -0.71 -10.36 2.29
C GLU A 23 -0.33 -11.23 3.50
N ASN A 24 -0.99 -12.38 3.65
CA ASN A 24 -0.58 -13.38 4.64
C ASN A 24 0.20 -14.50 3.96
N THR A 25 1.52 -14.39 4.04
CA THR A 25 2.48 -15.34 3.45
C THR A 25 2.89 -16.46 4.41
N GLY A 26 2.29 -16.53 5.60
CA GLY A 26 2.56 -17.64 6.53
C GLY A 26 1.49 -18.72 6.53
N ASN A 27 1.80 -19.81 7.19
CA ASN A 27 0.97 -21.01 7.29
C ASN A 27 -0.20 -20.92 8.28
N ARG A 28 -0.52 -19.74 8.82
CA ARG A 28 -1.61 -19.56 9.79
C ARG A 28 -2.44 -18.33 9.44
N PRO A 29 -3.78 -18.39 9.57
CA PRO A 29 -4.61 -17.20 9.50
C PRO A 29 -4.20 -16.16 10.54
N ALA A 30 -4.35 -14.89 10.18
CA ALA A 30 -4.13 -13.75 11.05
C ALA A 30 -5.46 -13.02 11.26
N GLN A 31 -5.68 -12.50 12.46
CA GLN A 31 -6.86 -11.72 12.82
C GLN A 31 -6.48 -10.44 13.57
N ASP A 32 -7.43 -9.51 13.72
CA ASP A 32 -7.26 -8.20 14.37
C ASP A 32 -6.05 -7.43 13.82
N ILE A 33 -5.90 -7.41 12.49
CA ILE A 33 -4.71 -6.88 11.84
C ILE A 33 -4.82 -5.36 11.77
N LYS A 34 -3.85 -4.67 12.37
CA LYS A 34 -3.75 -3.21 12.35
C LYS A 34 -2.40 -2.75 11.83
N LEU A 35 -2.44 -1.72 10.99
CA LEU A 35 -1.28 -1.08 10.37
C LEU A 35 -0.95 0.21 11.12
N PHE A 36 0.33 0.42 11.41
CA PHE A 36 0.80 1.59 12.13
C PHE A 36 1.96 2.24 11.40
N ALA A 37 1.81 3.50 11.04
CA ALA A 37 2.88 4.37 10.57
C ALA A 37 2.95 5.61 11.46
N ARG A 38 4.12 6.26 11.53
CA ARG A 38 4.23 7.54 12.24
C ARG A 38 3.78 8.66 11.31
N GLN A 39 2.86 9.52 11.76
CA GLN A 39 2.34 10.62 10.96
C GLN A 39 3.45 11.49 10.35
N LYS A 40 4.48 11.82 11.11
CA LYS A 40 5.67 12.55 10.63
C LYS A 40 6.35 11.84 9.44
N ALA A 41 6.47 10.52 9.47
CA ALA A 41 7.10 9.76 8.40
C ALA A 41 6.20 9.65 7.15
N VAL A 42 4.87 9.58 7.35
CA VAL A 42 3.91 9.60 6.23
C VAL A 42 3.92 10.96 5.54
N LEU A 43 3.90 12.06 6.30
CA LEU A 43 4.01 13.41 5.74
C LEU A 43 5.33 13.61 4.98
N ALA A 44 6.45 13.13 5.52
CA ALA A 44 7.75 13.22 4.86
C ALA A 44 7.85 12.38 3.56
N ALA A 45 6.88 11.49 3.29
CA ALA A 45 6.81 10.71 2.07
C ALA A 45 6.01 11.40 0.95
N LEU A 46 5.43 12.58 1.20
CA LEU A 46 4.75 13.38 0.19
C LEU A 46 5.78 14.10 -0.70
N ALA A 47 5.44 14.31 -1.98
CA ALA A 47 6.26 15.05 -2.93
C ALA A 47 6.47 16.50 -2.49
N GLU A 48 5.43 17.13 -1.96
CA GLU A 48 5.48 18.46 -1.35
C GLU A 48 4.93 18.39 0.08
N PRO A 49 5.79 18.20 1.11
CA PRO A 49 5.33 18.00 2.49
C PRO A 49 4.88 19.29 3.19
N SER A 50 5.26 20.46 2.67
CA SER A 50 4.92 21.75 3.29
C SER A 50 3.45 22.08 3.06
N GLY A 51 2.65 22.14 4.14
CA GLY A 51 1.22 22.50 4.07
C GLY A 51 0.32 21.43 3.45
N ALA A 52 0.87 20.32 2.93
CA ALA A 52 0.09 19.25 2.36
C ALA A 52 -0.58 18.37 3.43
N GLN A 53 -1.71 17.79 3.05
CA GLN A 53 -2.43 16.81 3.85
C GLN A 53 -2.13 15.40 3.35
N ILE A 54 -2.14 14.44 4.27
CA ILE A 54 -2.04 13.02 3.93
C ILE A 54 -3.28 12.64 3.10
N PRO A 55 -3.14 11.93 1.97
CA PRO A 55 -4.26 11.43 1.17
C PRO A 55 -5.30 10.70 2.03
N GLY A 56 -6.59 10.95 1.77
CA GLY A 56 -7.69 10.40 2.57
C GLY A 56 -7.67 8.87 2.66
N ASP A 57 -7.24 8.19 1.60
CA ASP A 57 -7.12 6.74 1.58
C ASP A 57 -6.00 6.24 2.50
N ALA A 58 -4.85 6.91 2.50
CA ALA A 58 -3.75 6.57 3.40
C ALA A 58 -4.04 6.97 4.85
N GLN A 59 -4.80 8.04 5.09
CA GLN A 59 -5.34 8.32 6.41
C GLN A 59 -6.20 7.15 6.91
N SER A 60 -7.01 6.57 6.02
CA SER A 60 -7.87 5.44 6.36
C SER A 60 -7.07 4.16 6.65
N CYS A 61 -5.95 3.94 5.98
CA CYS A 61 -5.06 2.80 6.23
C CYS A 61 -4.30 2.87 7.56
N PHE A 62 -3.88 4.06 8.01
CA PHE A 62 -2.93 4.18 9.14
C PHE A 62 -3.46 4.89 10.38
N PHE A 63 -4.42 5.80 10.23
CA PHE A 63 -4.77 6.76 11.29
C PHE A 63 -6.25 6.72 11.68
N LYS A 64 -7.08 6.02 10.92
CA LYS A 64 -8.44 5.67 11.35
C LYS A 64 -8.42 4.31 12.06
N ASP A 65 -9.35 4.09 12.99
CA ASP A 65 -9.51 2.79 13.65
C ASP A 65 -10.17 1.79 12.69
N LYS A 66 -9.37 1.35 11.71
CA LYS A 66 -9.70 0.31 10.74
C LYS A 66 -8.82 -0.90 11.01
N GLU A 67 -9.41 -2.07 10.84
CA GLU A 67 -8.72 -3.34 10.98
C GLU A 67 -9.14 -4.31 9.89
N ILE A 68 -8.23 -5.20 9.52
CA ILE A 68 -8.57 -6.36 8.69
C ILE A 68 -8.94 -7.47 9.68
N PRO A 69 -10.22 -7.89 9.72
CA PRO A 69 -10.71 -8.76 10.79
C PRO A 69 -10.04 -10.13 10.75
N VAL A 70 -9.96 -10.75 9.56
CA VAL A 70 -9.29 -12.02 9.33
C VAL A 70 -8.65 -12.03 7.95
N LEU A 71 -7.44 -12.57 7.84
CA LEU A 71 -6.75 -12.84 6.59
C LEU A 71 -6.20 -14.28 6.61
N ALA A 72 -6.81 -15.15 5.82
CA ALA A 72 -6.38 -16.55 5.69
C ALA A 72 -4.99 -16.66 5.05
N ASN A 73 -4.32 -17.79 5.27
CA ASN A 73 -3.04 -18.12 4.61
C ASN A 73 -3.17 -17.98 3.07
N GLY A 74 -2.20 -17.33 2.45
CA GLY A 74 -2.11 -17.17 1.01
C GLY A 74 -3.09 -16.16 0.44
N LYS A 75 -3.81 -15.42 1.29
CA LYS A 75 -4.75 -14.38 0.88
C LYS A 75 -4.15 -12.99 1.02
N ALA A 76 -4.68 -12.09 0.21
CA ALA A 76 -4.34 -10.69 0.15
C ALA A 76 -5.61 -9.83 0.27
N VAL A 77 -5.47 -8.65 0.85
CA VAL A 77 -6.48 -7.59 0.80
C VAL A 77 -5.82 -6.29 0.38
N THR A 78 -6.59 -5.41 -0.22
CA THR A 78 -6.11 -4.15 -0.78
C THR A 78 -6.95 -2.97 -0.30
N ASN A 79 -6.35 -1.80 -0.27
CA ASN A 79 -7.06 -0.53 -0.17
C ASN A 79 -6.40 0.48 -1.11
N ALA A 80 -7.19 1.43 -1.60
CA ALA A 80 -6.66 2.60 -2.27
C ALA A 80 -5.62 3.28 -1.36
N PHE A 81 -4.60 3.87 -1.98
CA PHE A 81 -3.50 4.44 -1.22
C PHE A 81 -2.90 5.65 -1.91
N GLY A 82 -3.73 6.51 -2.50
CA GLY A 82 -3.28 7.71 -3.22
C GLY A 82 -2.52 7.40 -4.51
N HIS A 83 -1.66 8.31 -4.92
CA HIS A 83 -0.94 8.19 -6.19
C HIS A 83 0.48 8.76 -6.11
N LEU A 84 1.40 8.25 -6.93
CA LEU A 84 2.69 8.89 -7.19
C LEU A 84 2.47 10.14 -8.06
N GLY A 85 3.29 11.16 -7.85
CA GLY A 85 3.23 12.39 -8.65
C GLY A 85 4.17 13.47 -8.12
N LYS A 86 4.06 14.67 -8.68
CA LYS A 86 4.82 15.85 -8.25
C LYS A 86 3.99 16.90 -7.51
N ASN A 87 2.66 16.80 -7.58
CA ASN A 87 1.75 17.78 -7.02
C ASN A 87 1.61 17.62 -5.50
N PRO A 88 1.16 18.67 -4.77
CA PRO A 88 0.78 18.57 -3.37
C PRO A 88 -0.18 17.41 -3.10
N GLY A 89 0.09 16.66 -2.03
CA GLY A 89 -0.71 15.48 -1.66
C GLY A 89 -0.36 14.20 -2.42
N ALA A 90 0.45 14.26 -3.48
CA ALA A 90 0.99 13.06 -4.12
C ALA A 90 2.14 12.46 -3.31
N TRP A 91 2.38 11.16 -3.49
CA TRP A 91 3.54 10.48 -2.94
C TRP A 91 4.81 10.79 -3.74
N LEU A 92 5.91 10.97 -3.00
CA LEU A 92 7.25 11.04 -3.58
C LEU A 92 7.70 9.62 -3.97
N SER A 93 8.04 9.45 -5.25
CA SER A 93 8.58 8.19 -5.76
C SER A 93 9.87 7.78 -5.02
N GLY A 94 9.98 6.51 -4.64
CA GLY A 94 11.08 5.94 -3.88
C GLY A 94 11.05 6.26 -2.37
N ALA A 95 10.11 7.08 -1.90
CA ALA A 95 9.98 7.36 -0.48
C ALA A 95 9.63 6.10 0.31
N LYS A 96 10.02 6.10 1.60
CA LYS A 96 9.86 4.96 2.50
C LYS A 96 9.03 5.36 3.70
N ILE A 97 7.97 4.61 3.97
CA ILE A 97 7.18 4.75 5.18
C ILE A 97 7.49 3.55 6.10
N PRO A 98 8.15 3.76 7.25
CA PRO A 98 8.30 2.72 8.27
C PRO A 98 6.93 2.27 8.77
N LEU A 99 6.64 0.99 8.57
CA LEU A 99 5.37 0.34 8.88
C LEU A 99 5.57 -0.70 9.99
N LYS A 100 4.65 -0.70 10.95
CA LYS A 100 4.48 -1.78 11.92
C LYS A 100 3.12 -2.42 11.72
N ILE A 101 3.09 -3.73 11.53
CA ILE A 101 1.86 -4.53 11.50
C ILE A 101 1.73 -5.21 12.86
N LYS A 102 0.56 -5.15 13.48
CA LYS A 102 0.21 -5.95 14.66
C LYS A 102 -0.99 -6.81 14.32
N TYR A 103 -1.00 -8.05 14.81
CA TYR A 103 -2.07 -9.01 14.56
C TYR A 103 -2.04 -10.13 15.61
N LYS A 104 -3.05 -10.98 15.60
CA LYS A 104 -3.11 -12.22 16.38
C LYS A 104 -3.26 -13.43 15.46
N ASP A 105 -2.87 -14.62 15.94
CA ASP A 105 -3.40 -15.85 15.36
C ASP A 105 -4.81 -16.17 15.92
N LEU A 106 -5.42 -17.24 15.43
CA LEU A 106 -6.76 -17.67 15.87
C LEU A 106 -6.80 -18.12 17.35
N HIS A 107 -5.66 -18.41 17.96
CA HIS A 107 -5.54 -18.74 19.39
C HIS A 107 -5.25 -17.52 20.26
N GLY A 108 -5.25 -16.31 19.67
CA GLY A 108 -5.05 -15.05 20.38
C GLY A 108 -3.58 -14.70 20.63
N LYS A 109 -2.62 -15.49 20.16
CA LYS A 109 -1.19 -15.16 20.30
C LYS A 109 -0.89 -13.92 19.46
N LYS A 110 -0.28 -12.91 20.09
CA LYS A 110 0.01 -11.61 19.47
C LYS A 110 1.34 -11.65 18.73
N TYR A 111 1.37 -11.01 17.57
CA TYR A 111 2.53 -10.89 16.71
C TYR A 111 2.73 -9.43 16.28
N SER A 112 3.96 -9.11 15.89
CA SER A 112 4.26 -7.84 15.24
C SER A 112 5.37 -7.99 14.21
N ALA A 113 5.17 -7.35 13.06
CA ALA A 113 6.16 -7.23 11.99
C ALA A 113 6.54 -5.76 11.80
N LYS A 114 7.81 -5.49 11.49
CA LYS A 114 8.30 -4.16 11.09
C LYS A 114 8.85 -4.27 9.68
N MET A 115 8.52 -3.32 8.81
CA MET A 115 8.99 -3.26 7.43
C MET A 115 8.97 -1.82 6.93
N ASN A 116 9.56 -1.57 5.77
CA ASN A 116 9.44 -0.30 5.05
C ASN A 116 8.48 -0.50 3.89
N LEU A 117 7.43 0.32 3.83
CA LEU A 117 6.59 0.44 2.65
C LEU A 117 7.28 1.39 1.68
N ILE A 118 7.71 0.87 0.53
CA ILE A 118 8.39 1.66 -0.50
C ILE A 118 7.34 2.14 -1.50
N LEU A 119 7.27 3.46 -1.71
CA LEU A 119 6.33 4.08 -2.64
C LEU A 119 6.94 4.10 -4.04
N ALA A 120 6.65 3.09 -4.85
CA ALA A 120 7.15 2.98 -6.20
C ALA A 120 6.15 2.25 -7.08
N ASP A 121 6.25 2.48 -8.39
CA ASP A 121 5.57 1.68 -9.39
C ASP A 121 6.13 0.25 -9.36
N ASP A 122 5.26 -0.76 -9.26
CA ASP A 122 5.67 -2.17 -9.23
C ASP A 122 5.70 -2.84 -10.62
N ASN A 123 5.36 -2.12 -11.70
CA ASN A 123 5.57 -2.59 -13.06
C ASN A 123 7.05 -2.60 -13.48
N GLY A 124 7.89 -1.79 -12.82
CA GLY A 124 9.30 -1.68 -13.10
C GLY A 124 10.11 -1.58 -11.82
N PHE A 125 10.97 -2.57 -11.56
CA PHE A 125 11.80 -2.61 -10.34
C PHE A 125 12.61 -1.32 -10.11
N ALA A 126 13.03 -0.63 -11.18
CA ALA A 126 13.77 0.63 -11.16
C ALA A 126 12.91 1.84 -11.64
N GLN A 127 11.60 1.80 -11.44
CA GLN A 127 10.63 2.86 -11.77
C GLN A 127 10.44 3.15 -13.27
N THR A 128 10.97 2.30 -14.13
CA THR A 128 10.73 2.35 -15.57
C THR A 128 10.33 0.95 -16.05
N SER A 129 9.33 0.90 -16.92
CA SER A 129 8.91 -0.31 -17.61
C SER A 129 8.31 0.08 -18.96
N TRP A 130 8.46 -0.79 -19.95
CA TRP A 130 7.80 -0.61 -21.24
C TRP A 130 6.42 -1.26 -21.18
N ALA A 131 5.37 -0.50 -21.48
CA ALA A 131 4.05 -1.08 -21.68
C ALA A 131 4.08 -1.93 -22.97
N ILE A 132 3.75 -3.22 -22.85
CA ILE A 132 3.41 -4.01 -24.04
C ILE A 132 1.97 -3.61 -24.40
N PRO A 133 1.71 -3.03 -25.59
CA PRO A 133 0.36 -2.67 -25.99
C PRO A 133 -0.51 -3.92 -25.96
N THR A 134 -1.49 -3.94 -25.06
CA THR A 134 -2.47 -5.02 -25.01
C THR A 134 -3.37 -4.85 -26.23
N SER A 135 -3.25 -5.73 -27.22
CA SER A 135 -4.24 -5.80 -28.29
C SER A 135 -5.62 -6.00 -27.65
N GLN A 136 -6.53 -5.07 -27.89
CA GLN A 136 -7.93 -5.16 -27.47
C GLN A 136 -8.49 -6.54 -27.86
N ALA A 137 -8.80 -7.37 -26.88
CA ALA A 137 -9.52 -8.61 -27.10
C ALA A 137 -10.98 -8.27 -27.47
N ALA A 138 -11.32 -8.58 -28.71
CA ALA A 138 -12.64 -8.89 -29.27
C ALA A 138 -13.82 -7.98 -28.90
N LYS A 139 -14.22 -7.12 -29.87
CA LYS A 139 -15.63 -6.79 -30.06
C LYS A 139 -16.35 -8.08 -30.47
N ALA A 140 -17.20 -8.61 -29.59
CA ALA A 140 -18.22 -9.57 -29.99
C ALA A 140 -19.30 -8.81 -30.78
N GLY A 141 -19.47 -9.19 -32.05
CA GLY A 141 -20.66 -8.90 -32.84
C GLY A 141 -21.70 -10.00 -32.68
#